data_AF-A0A2S2PXT7-F1
#
_entry.id   AF-A0A2S2PXT7-F1
#
_cell.length_a   1.000
_cell.length_b   1.000
_cell.length_c   1.000
_cell.angle_alpha   90.00
_cell.angle_beta   90.00
_cell.angle_gamma   90.00
#
_symmetry.space_group_name_H-M   'P 1'
#
loop_
_entity.id
_entity.type
_entity.pdbx_description
1 polymer ?
#
loop_
_entity_poly.entity_id
_entity_poly.type
_entity_poly.pdbx_seq_one_letter_code
_entity_poly.pdbx_strand_id
1 'polypeptide(L)'
;MMPSWFDVSTLKEDAPENESDILRAVDKVHALLDEELTRTRLPPKKLLLGGFSQGGALALYAALTYHRPLAGILILSCWIPLHKSFPDAATNNTKIPILQCHGTDDPVIPYAWGRRTSEILSEFTTKSQFTSYEGLLHGTNEKELADVKEFIQKLLI
;
A
#
# COMPACT_ATOMS: atom_id res chain seq x y z
N MET A 1 -18.53 16.14 5.63
CA MET A 1 -17.89 14.84 5.95
C MET A 1 -16.72 14.68 4.99
N MET A 2 -15.52 14.38 5.49
CA MET A 2 -14.38 14.11 4.59
C MET A 2 -14.55 12.69 4.02
N PRO A 3 -14.29 12.47 2.71
CA PRO A 3 -14.35 11.14 2.13
C PRO A 3 -13.26 10.25 2.76
N SER A 4 -13.63 9.01 3.08
CA SER A 4 -12.76 8.02 3.73
C SER A 4 -12.98 6.65 3.11
N TRP A 5 -11.92 5.86 2.99
CA TRP A 5 -11.98 4.47 2.49
C TRP A 5 -12.54 3.49 3.53
N PHE A 6 -12.18 3.70 4.80
CA PHE A 6 -12.63 2.97 5.98
C PHE A 6 -12.56 3.90 7.19
N ASP A 7 -13.26 3.57 8.27
CA ASP A 7 -13.28 4.37 9.48
C ASP A 7 -11.93 4.35 10.21
N VAL A 8 -11.43 5.53 10.54
CA VAL A 8 -10.22 5.75 11.32
C VAL A 8 -10.61 6.62 12.50
N SER A 9 -10.87 5.96 13.63
CA SER A 9 -11.33 6.62 14.86
C SER A 9 -10.25 7.54 15.44
N THR A 10 -8.99 7.12 15.43
CA THR A 10 -7.82 7.92 15.82
C THR A 10 -6.57 7.45 15.08
N LEU A 11 -5.69 8.39 14.71
CA LEU A 11 -4.34 8.07 14.23
C LEU A 11 -3.40 7.95 15.45
N LYS A 12 -3.47 6.80 16.13
CA LYS A 12 -2.49 6.37 17.13
C LYS A 12 -2.02 4.96 16.76
N GLU A 13 -0.77 4.65 17.07
CA GLU A 13 -0.13 3.40 16.63
C GLU A 13 -0.88 2.16 17.14
N ASP A 14 -1.37 2.22 18.38
CA ASP A 14 -2.15 1.16 19.03
C ASP A 14 -3.67 1.43 19.02
N ALA A 15 -4.14 2.34 18.15
CA ALA A 15 -5.57 2.57 18.04
C ALA A 15 -6.26 1.29 17.52
N PRO A 16 -7.43 0.91 18.07
CA PRO A 16 -8.22 -0.16 17.51
C PRO A 16 -8.65 0.22 16.09
N GLU A 17 -8.31 -0.64 15.13
CA GLU A 17 -8.74 -0.55 13.74
C GLU A 17 -10.11 -1.22 13.58
N ASN A 18 -10.98 -0.65 12.75
CA ASN A 18 -12.25 -1.27 12.40
C ASN A 18 -12.04 -2.32 11.31
N GLU A 19 -11.67 -3.54 11.72
CA GLU A 19 -11.39 -4.66 10.82
C GLU A 19 -12.52 -4.88 9.80
N SER A 20 -13.78 -4.90 10.23
CA SER A 20 -14.92 -5.13 9.34
C SER A 20 -15.06 -4.05 8.24
N ASP A 21 -14.70 -2.80 8.54
CA ASP A 21 -14.76 -1.71 7.56
C ASP A 21 -13.59 -1.80 6.57
N ILE A 22 -12.39 -2.09 7.08
CA ILE A 22 -11.19 -2.33 6.27
C ILE A 22 -11.44 -3.49 5.31
N LEU A 23 -11.91 -4.65 5.79
CA LEU A 23 -12.17 -5.81 4.94
C LEU A 23 -13.26 -5.52 3.90
N ARG A 24 -14.32 -4.79 4.26
CA ARG A 24 -15.33 -4.36 3.29
C ARG A 24 -14.76 -3.41 2.22
N ALA A 25 -13.81 -2.55 2.57
CA ALA A 25 -13.13 -1.69 1.61
C ALA A 25 -12.20 -2.51 0.70
N VAL A 26 -11.52 -3.51 1.25
CA VAL A 26 -10.67 -4.46 0.52
C VAL A 26 -11.48 -5.25 -0.51
N ASP A 27 -12.64 -5.78 -0.13
CA ASP A 27 -13.53 -6.51 -1.04
C ASP A 27 -13.96 -5.65 -2.23
N LYS A 28 -14.23 -4.36 -2.01
CA LYS A 28 -14.54 -3.42 -3.09
C LYS A 28 -13.35 -3.22 -4.03
N VAL A 29 -12.13 -3.11 -3.49
CA VAL A 29 -10.91 -3.00 -4.32
C VAL A 29 -10.69 -4.29 -5.11
N HIS A 30 -10.87 -5.46 -4.50
CA HIS A 30 -10.76 -6.75 -5.19
C HIS A 30 -11.76 -6.87 -6.34
N ALA A 31 -13.02 -6.49 -6.11
CA ALA A 31 -14.04 -6.47 -7.15
C ALA A 31 -13.68 -5.53 -8.31
N LEU A 32 -13.14 -4.34 -8.01
CA LEU A 32 -12.66 -3.40 -9.04
C LEU A 32 -11.49 -3.97 -9.84
N LEU A 33 -10.54 -4.65 -9.19
CA LEU A 33 -9.43 -5.33 -9.89
C LEU A 33 -9.96 -6.41 -10.84
N ASP A 34 -10.90 -7.24 -10.39
CA ASP A 34 -11.50 -8.30 -11.22
C ASP A 34 -12.30 -7.74 -12.39
N GLU A 35 -13.07 -6.66 -12.17
CA GLU A 35 -13.80 -5.95 -13.22
C GLU A 35 -12.84 -5.38 -14.26
N GLU A 36 -11.77 -4.69 -13.82
CA GLU A 36 -10.78 -4.10 -14.71
C GLU A 36 -10.02 -5.14 -15.53
N LEU A 37 -9.64 -6.28 -14.93
CA LEU A 37 -9.03 -7.40 -15.66
C LEU A 37 -9.98 -7.96 -16.71
N THR A 38 -11.26 -8.09 -16.38
CA THR A 38 -12.28 -8.59 -17.30
C THR A 38 -12.50 -7.62 -18.46
N ARG A 39 -12.62 -6.32 -18.14
CA ARG A 39 -12.89 -5.23 -19.10
C ARG A 39 -11.74 -5.03 -20.07
N THR A 40 -10.50 -5.00 -19.57
CA THR A 40 -9.31 -4.70 -20.37
C THR A 40 -8.70 -5.94 -21.04
N ARG A 41 -9.01 -7.14 -20.53
CA ARG A 41 -8.36 -8.41 -20.90
C ARG A 41 -6.85 -8.42 -20.68
N LEU A 42 -6.33 -7.49 -19.88
CA LEU A 42 -4.93 -7.48 -19.49
C LEU A 42 -4.66 -8.60 -18.47
N PRO A 43 -3.47 -9.21 -18.49
CA PRO A 43 -3.09 -10.13 -17.42
C PRO A 43 -2.87 -9.37 -16.10
N PRO A 44 -3.08 -10.01 -14.91
CA PRO A 44 -2.81 -9.40 -13.60
C PRO A 44 -1.42 -8.76 -13.45
N LYS A 45 -0.42 -9.33 -14.13
CA LYS A 45 0.96 -8.80 -14.19
C LYS A 45 1.11 -7.48 -14.96
N LYS A 46 0.02 -6.89 -15.45
CA LYS A 46 -0.05 -5.54 -16.02
C LYS A 46 -0.86 -4.56 -15.16
N LEU A 47 -1.28 -4.98 -13.96
CA LEU A 47 -1.92 -4.11 -12.98
C LEU A 47 -0.96 -3.81 -11.81
N LEU A 48 -0.85 -2.53 -11.48
CA LEU A 48 -0.16 -2.05 -10.29
C LEU A 48 -1.20 -1.40 -9.38
N LEU A 49 -1.22 -1.77 -8.10
CA LEU A 49 -2.11 -1.17 -7.12
C LEU A 49 -1.29 -0.24 -6.21
N GLY A 50 -1.81 0.95 -5.97
CA GLY A 50 -1.13 1.90 -5.12
C GLY A 50 -2.00 3.03 -4.59
N GLY A 51 -1.44 3.80 -3.66
CA GLY A 51 -2.16 4.90 -3.02
C GLY A 51 -1.30 5.71 -2.04
N PHE A 52 -1.89 6.80 -1.55
CA PHE A 52 -1.29 7.72 -0.59
C PHE A 52 -2.05 7.68 0.75
N SER A 53 -1.34 7.75 1.87
CA SER A 53 -1.93 7.80 3.22
C SER A 53 -2.91 6.63 3.45
N GLN A 54 -4.15 6.89 3.88
CA GLN A 54 -5.17 5.84 4.04
C GLN A 54 -5.42 5.04 2.75
N GLY A 55 -5.36 5.68 1.58
CA GLY A 55 -5.48 4.98 0.30
C GLY A 55 -4.29 4.04 0.03
N GLY A 56 -3.09 4.42 0.47
CA GLY A 56 -1.90 3.56 0.42
C GLY A 56 -2.03 2.36 1.37
N ALA A 57 -2.56 2.59 2.57
CA ALA A 57 -2.81 1.55 3.56
C ALA A 57 -3.81 0.50 3.03
N LEU A 58 -4.93 0.96 2.45
CA LEU A 58 -5.90 0.09 1.78
C LEU A 58 -5.28 -0.65 0.60
N ALA A 59 -4.53 0.05 -0.26
CA ALA A 59 -3.88 -0.53 -1.43
C ALA A 59 -2.91 -1.64 -1.05
N LEU A 60 -2.11 -1.45 0.00
CA LEU A 60 -1.18 -2.45 0.51
C LEU A 60 -1.91 -3.72 0.97
N TYR A 61 -2.88 -3.56 1.87
CA TYR A 61 -3.63 -4.70 2.41
C TYR A 61 -4.38 -5.44 1.30
N ALA A 62 -5.07 -4.70 0.44
CA ALA A 62 -5.82 -5.27 -0.66
C ALA A 62 -4.90 -6.03 -1.62
N ALA A 63 -3.75 -5.47 -2.00
CA ALA A 63 -2.82 -6.16 -2.89
C ALA A 63 -2.24 -7.44 -2.27
N LEU A 64 -1.80 -7.38 -1.01
CA LEU A 64 -1.19 -8.54 -0.33
C LEU A 64 -2.15 -9.72 -0.16
N THR A 65 -3.44 -9.42 0.02
CA THR A 65 -4.51 -10.42 0.17
C THR A 65 -5.16 -10.82 -1.16
N TYR A 66 -4.93 -10.10 -2.25
CA TYR A 66 -5.56 -10.37 -3.55
C TYR A 66 -5.07 -11.69 -4.18
N HIS A 67 -6.02 -12.49 -4.67
CA HIS A 67 -5.78 -13.86 -5.11
C HIS A 67 -4.95 -14.00 -6.40
N ARG A 68 -4.70 -12.93 -7.17
CA ARG A 68 -3.85 -12.98 -8.37
C ARG A 68 -2.57 -12.16 -8.17
N PRO A 69 -1.41 -12.64 -8.66
CA PRO A 69 -0.17 -11.88 -8.57
C PRO A 69 -0.22 -10.66 -9.49
N LEU A 70 -0.16 -9.47 -8.90
CA LEU A 70 -0.12 -8.19 -9.59
C LEU A 70 1.29 -7.88 -10.14
N ALA A 71 1.44 -6.78 -10.86
CA ALA A 71 2.73 -6.29 -11.35
C ALA A 71 3.61 -5.75 -10.20
N GLY A 72 2.99 -5.06 -9.25
CA GLY A 72 3.67 -4.42 -8.13
C GLY A 72 2.71 -3.65 -7.23
N ILE A 73 3.24 -3.19 -6.10
CA ILE A 73 2.54 -2.37 -5.11
C ILE A 73 3.29 -1.05 -4.96
N LEU A 74 2.57 0.07 -4.97
CA LEU A 74 3.14 1.40 -4.77
C LEU A 74 2.43 2.12 -3.63
N ILE A 75 3.12 2.45 -2.56
CA ILE A 75 2.51 3.11 -1.41
C ILE A 75 3.31 4.31 -0.93
N LEU A 76 2.60 5.39 -0.63
CA LEU A 76 3.18 6.68 -0.27
C LEU A 76 2.63 7.11 1.09
N SER A 77 3.52 7.42 2.04
CA SER A 77 3.21 8.00 3.36
C SER A 77 2.07 7.29 4.09
N CYS A 78 2.17 5.97 4.26
CA CYS A 78 1.10 5.13 4.82
C CYS A 78 1.60 4.08 5.82
N TRP A 79 0.70 3.20 6.27
CA TRP A 79 0.97 2.08 7.16
C TRP A 79 0.35 0.78 6.61
N ILE A 80 0.70 -0.36 7.18
CA ILE A 80 0.00 -1.64 6.95
C ILE A 80 -1.14 -1.83 7.98
N PRO A 81 -2.42 -1.80 7.55
CA PRO A 81 -3.55 -2.09 8.44
C PRO A 81 -3.54 -3.55 8.89
N LEU A 82 -4.13 -3.81 10.04
CA LEU A 82 -4.33 -5.15 10.60
C LEU A 82 -3.03 -5.96 10.62
N HIS A 83 -1.90 -5.30 10.86
CA HIS A 83 -0.56 -5.84 10.64
C HIS A 83 -0.28 -7.20 11.31
N LYS A 84 -0.99 -7.50 12.41
CA LYS A 84 -0.89 -8.76 13.15
C LYS A 84 -1.46 -9.97 12.38
N SER A 85 -2.22 -9.76 11.31
CA SER A 85 -2.70 -10.84 10.45
C SER A 85 -1.65 -11.32 9.44
N PHE A 86 -0.54 -10.60 9.29
CA PHE A 86 0.55 -10.98 8.40
C PHE A 86 1.62 -11.82 9.14
N PRO A 87 2.21 -12.83 8.49
CA PRO A 87 2.10 -13.12 7.06
C PRO A 87 0.89 -13.99 6.64
N ASP A 88 0.13 -14.54 7.59
CA ASP A 88 -0.91 -15.56 7.32
C ASP A 88 -2.02 -15.08 6.37
N ALA A 89 -2.37 -13.79 6.40
CA ALA A 89 -3.36 -13.20 5.50
C ALA A 89 -2.83 -13.00 4.05
N ALA A 90 -1.51 -12.94 3.85
CA ALA A 90 -0.94 -12.74 2.53
C ALA A 90 -1.11 -13.97 1.64
N THR A 91 -1.44 -13.75 0.37
CA THR A 91 -1.67 -14.82 -0.60
C THR A 91 -0.56 -14.85 -1.66
N ASN A 92 -0.83 -14.34 -2.86
CA ASN A 92 0.03 -14.52 -4.04
C ASN A 92 0.97 -13.34 -4.33
N ASN A 93 0.92 -12.28 -3.51
CA ASN A 93 1.60 -11.01 -3.75
C ASN A 93 2.82 -10.77 -2.83
N THR A 94 3.36 -11.82 -2.20
CA THR A 94 4.57 -11.70 -1.35
C THR A 94 5.89 -11.65 -2.12
N LYS A 95 5.87 -12.01 -3.42
CA LYS A 95 7.05 -12.07 -4.30
C LYS A 95 7.07 -10.99 -5.38
N ILE A 96 6.11 -10.07 -5.36
CA ILE A 96 6.02 -8.97 -6.32
C ILE A 96 6.77 -7.74 -5.78
N PRO A 97 7.26 -6.84 -6.65
CA PRO A 97 7.91 -5.61 -6.23
C PRO A 97 6.97 -4.69 -5.44
N ILE A 98 7.49 -4.13 -4.34
CA ILE A 98 6.78 -3.13 -3.52
C ILE A 98 7.69 -1.90 -3.41
N LEU A 99 7.21 -0.74 -3.84
CA LEU A 99 7.84 0.54 -3.53
C LEU A 99 7.03 1.23 -2.43
N GLN A 100 7.68 1.43 -1.28
CA GLN A 100 7.16 2.20 -0.16
C GLN A 100 7.97 3.49 -0.03
N CYS A 101 7.29 4.63 -0.07
CA CYS A 101 7.87 5.95 0.05
C CYS A 101 7.34 6.65 1.30
N HIS A 102 8.19 7.38 2.03
CA HIS A 102 7.77 8.12 3.22
C HIS A 102 8.62 9.35 3.49
N GLY A 103 7.98 10.46 3.87
CA GLY A 103 8.68 11.65 4.36
C GLY A 103 9.16 11.51 5.80
N THR A 104 10.38 11.98 6.11
CA THR A 104 10.92 11.87 7.48
C THR A 104 10.21 12.73 8.50
N ASP A 105 9.57 13.82 8.04
CA ASP A 105 9.00 14.87 8.86
C ASP A 105 7.45 14.86 8.79
N ASP A 106 6.86 13.75 8.35
CA ASP A 106 5.41 13.58 8.21
C ASP A 106 4.69 13.72 9.56
N PRO A 107 3.87 14.78 9.76
CA PRO A 107 3.20 15.03 11.03
C PRO A 107 1.84 14.29 11.15
N VAL A 108 1.38 13.62 10.08
CA VAL A 108 0.06 12.96 10.02
C VAL A 108 0.22 11.46 10.18
N ILE A 109 1.09 10.86 9.36
CA ILE A 109 1.46 9.45 9.46
C ILE A 109 2.94 9.41 9.85
N PRO A 110 3.26 9.28 11.15
CA PRO A 110 4.63 9.36 11.63
C PRO A 110 5.57 8.44 10.85
N TYR A 111 6.76 8.93 10.51
CA TYR A 111 7.78 8.15 9.78
C TYR A 111 8.07 6.78 10.43
N ALA A 112 7.95 6.68 11.76
CA ALA A 112 8.06 5.44 12.50
C ALA A 112 7.06 4.36 12.03
N TRP A 113 5.84 4.71 11.65
CA TRP A 113 4.83 3.77 11.14
C TRP A 113 5.21 3.25 9.75
N GLY A 114 5.77 4.12 8.91
CA GLY A 114 6.35 3.72 7.63
C GLY A 114 7.49 2.72 7.82
N ARG A 115 8.44 3.02 8.71
CA ARG A 115 9.52 2.08 9.05
C ARG A 115 8.99 0.76 9.58
N ARG A 116 8.04 0.80 10.51
CA ARG A 116 7.44 -0.42 11.09
C ARG A 116 6.76 -1.27 10.02
N THR A 117 6.05 -0.63 9.09
CA THR A 117 5.46 -1.30 7.92
C THR A 117 6.54 -1.97 7.07
N SER A 118 7.65 -1.28 6.79
CA SER A 118 8.77 -1.85 6.05
C SER A 118 9.41 -3.04 6.77
N GLU A 119 9.55 -2.99 8.09
CA GLU A 119 10.06 -4.10 8.90
C GLU A 119 9.15 -5.33 8.77
N ILE A 120 7.85 -5.16 8.98
CA ILE A 120 6.85 -6.23 8.84
C ILE A 120 6.89 -6.82 7.42
N LEU A 121 6.92 -5.98 6.38
CA LEU A 121 7.01 -6.44 4.99
C LEU A 121 8.29 -7.25 4.75
N SER A 122 9.42 -6.89 5.37
CA SER A 122 10.68 -7.61 5.18
C SER A 122 10.69 -9.02 5.79
N GLU A 123 9.76 -9.33 6.70
CA GLU A 123 9.63 -10.66 7.30
C GLU A 123 9.08 -11.70 6.31
N PHE A 124 8.31 -11.28 5.30
CA PHE A 124 7.64 -12.20 4.36
C PHE A 124 7.67 -11.80 2.89
N THR A 125 8.24 -10.64 2.57
CA THR A 125 8.46 -10.20 1.18
C THR A 125 9.94 -10.00 0.90
N THR A 126 10.38 -10.38 -0.30
CA THR A 126 11.80 -10.29 -0.70
C THR A 126 12.08 -9.18 -1.70
N LYS A 127 11.05 -8.43 -2.12
CA LYS A 127 11.14 -7.37 -3.14
C LYS A 127 10.52 -6.05 -2.69
N SER A 128 10.48 -5.81 -1.37
CA SER A 128 10.08 -4.53 -0.82
C SER A 128 11.26 -3.55 -0.75
N GLN A 129 11.05 -2.34 -1.25
CA GLN A 129 11.96 -1.21 -1.11
C GLN A 129 11.28 -0.12 -0.27
N PHE A 130 11.97 0.36 0.75
CA PHE A 130 11.56 1.52 1.54
C PHE A 130 12.48 2.71 1.24
N THR A 131 11.92 3.78 0.68
CA THR A 131 12.62 5.01 0.32
C THR A 131 12.16 6.14 1.22
N SER A 132 13.10 6.82 1.87
CA SER A 132 12.84 7.96 2.76
C SER A 132 13.20 9.28 2.10
N TYR A 133 12.40 10.31 2.35
CA TYR A 133 12.62 11.66 1.81
C TYR A 133 12.78 12.65 2.96
N GLU A 134 14.02 13.10 3.16
CA GLU A 134 14.40 14.03 4.23
C GLU A 134 13.61 15.35 4.13
N GLY A 135 13.04 15.81 5.25
CA GLY A 135 12.28 17.05 5.34
C GLY A 135 10.91 17.04 4.66
N LEU A 136 10.52 15.93 4.02
CA LEU A 136 9.20 15.81 3.41
C LEU A 136 8.15 15.60 4.53
N LEU A 137 7.13 16.46 4.51
CA LEU A 137 5.94 16.38 5.39
C LEU A 137 4.92 15.37 4.82
N HIS A 138 3.65 15.47 5.22
CA HIS A 138 2.56 14.68 4.65
C HIS A 138 2.16 15.18 3.25
N GLY A 139 2.96 14.83 2.25
CA GLY A 139 2.75 15.20 0.87
C GLY A 139 3.75 14.49 -0.05
N THR A 140 3.92 15.01 -1.26
CA THR A 140 4.84 14.47 -2.25
C THR A 140 5.86 15.53 -2.70
N ASN A 141 7.02 15.11 -3.18
CA ASN A 141 8.00 16.00 -3.82
C ASN A 141 8.47 15.47 -5.19
N GLU A 142 9.23 16.29 -5.92
CA GLU A 142 9.69 15.93 -7.28
C GLU A 142 10.55 14.66 -7.29
N LYS A 143 11.36 14.45 -6.25
CA LYS A 143 12.22 13.27 -6.14
C LYS A 143 11.38 12.00 -5.97
N GLU A 144 10.40 12.02 -5.08
CA GLU A 144 9.48 10.90 -4.87
C GLU A 144 8.70 10.57 -6.14
N LEU A 145 8.20 11.59 -6.85
CA LEU A 145 7.50 11.38 -8.12
C LEU A 145 8.42 10.83 -9.22
N ALA A 146 9.70 11.18 -9.21
CA ALA A 146 10.69 10.60 -10.12
C ALA A 146 10.94 9.12 -9.82
N ASP A 147 11.09 8.74 -8.55
CA ASP A 147 11.27 7.35 -8.12
C ASP A 147 10.02 6.50 -8.44
N VAL A 148 8.82 7.07 -8.23
CA VAL A 148 7.53 6.48 -8.62
C VAL A 148 7.49 6.22 -10.13
N LYS A 149 7.87 7.21 -10.94
CA LYS A 149 7.90 7.08 -12.41
C LYS A 149 8.84 5.96 -12.83
N GLU A 150 10.05 5.92 -12.27
CA GLU A 150 11.04 4.89 -12.59
C GLU A 150 10.52 3.49 -12.21
N PHE A 151 9.88 3.35 -11.05
CA PHE A 151 9.28 2.11 -10.61
C PHE A 151 8.18 1.63 -11.56
N ILE A 152 7.25 2.50 -11.94
CA ILE A 152 6.17 2.17 -12.88
C ILE A 152 6.74 1.77 -14.24
N GLN A 153 7.74 2.51 -14.74
CA GLN A 153 8.40 2.21 -16.01
C GLN A 153 9.03 0.82 -16.00
N LYS A 154 9.79 0.46 -14.96
CA LYS A 154 10.41 -0.86 -14.85
C LYS A 154 9.41 -2.03 -14.82
N LEU A 155 8.20 -1.81 -14.32
CA LEU A 155 7.21 -2.87 -14.13
C LEU A 155 6.27 -3.06 -15.32
N LEU A 156 5.88 -1.97 -15.96
CA LEU A 156 4.77 -2.00 -16.92
C LEU A 156 5.18 -1.73 -18.37
N ILE A 157 6.35 -1.12 -18.61
CA ILE A 157 6.86 -0.73 -19.92
C ILE A 157 8.06 -1.61 -20.29
#